data_AF-A0A7K2C928-F1
#
_entry.id   AF-A0A7K2C928-F1
#
_cell.length_a   1.000
_cell.length_b   1.000
_cell.length_c   1.000
_cell.angle_alpha   90.00
_cell.angle_beta   90.00
_cell.angle_gamma   90.00
#
_symmetry.space_group_name_H-M   'P 1'
#
loop_
_entity.id
_entity.type
_entity.pdbx_description
1 polymer ?
#
loop_
_entity_poly.entity_id
_entity_poly.type
_entity_poly.pdbx_seq_one_letter_code
_entity_poly.pdbx_strand_id
1 'polypeptide(L)'
;MRTVLFKIAAIALPLVLLVAAEGIVRIFEHERFLIPVPGESKYQTVNPVYAGRYFRGFIPQPAYNPFLRQKPDEVFRVIALGGSSTAGYPYSFNSGFPERVAAGLRAIYPTRQVEVINLGMTALSSHVIRDFVPHVLRMQPDAVLIYAGHNEYYGAYGAGGINRSRVLTRTLFWFKRSVLFRKLERLIAPPVQSNRTMMAQSTTDVSIAFEGPVYQAGVENFETNLIAILGGFEKAGIPTYVGTLVSNLLSQPPLGVDSVANAAWIRGQEHWTAGDTAAAMVSLVQAKEHDPIRFRAPEVMNQILYRLSERHSAVLVDLVPHFGPDVRDSLFTDHLHPTALGYDRMARV
;
A
#
# COMPACT_ATOMS: atom_id res chain seq x y z
N MET A 1 19.07 32.32 -40.73
CA MET A 1 19.56 32.22 -39.34
C MET A 1 18.64 32.92 -38.33
N ARG A 2 18.30 34.22 -38.49
CA ARG A 2 17.43 34.98 -37.56
C ARG A 2 16.02 34.39 -37.35
N THR A 3 15.35 33.91 -38.40
CA THR A 3 14.01 33.31 -38.30
C THR A 3 14.00 31.98 -37.55
N VAL A 4 15.07 31.20 -37.64
CA VAL A 4 15.22 29.93 -36.89
C VAL A 4 15.44 30.21 -35.41
N LEU A 5 16.33 31.18 -35.09
CA LEU A 5 16.55 31.66 -33.73
C LEU A 5 15.27 32.19 -33.08
N PHE A 6 14.46 32.97 -33.82
CA PHE A 6 13.17 33.45 -33.33
C PHE A 6 12.19 32.30 -33.04
N LYS A 7 12.06 31.32 -33.95
CA LYS A 7 11.19 30.15 -33.73
C LYS A 7 11.63 29.33 -32.52
N ILE A 8 12.94 29.11 -32.35
CA ILE A 8 13.49 28.43 -31.17
C ILE A 8 13.16 29.23 -29.91
N ALA A 9 13.39 30.55 -29.90
CA ALA A 9 13.10 31.41 -28.76
C ALA A 9 11.60 31.44 -28.42
N ALA A 10 10.71 31.47 -29.41
CA ALA A 10 9.27 31.47 -29.21
C ALA A 10 8.76 30.18 -28.54
N ILE A 11 9.41 29.03 -28.79
CA ILE A 11 9.09 27.75 -28.13
C ILE A 11 9.80 27.64 -26.77
N ALA A 12 11.06 28.05 -26.69
CA ALA A 12 11.88 27.91 -25.49
C ALA A 12 11.45 28.86 -24.37
N LEU A 13 11.07 30.10 -24.68
CA LEU A 13 10.76 31.11 -23.68
C LEU A 13 9.59 30.68 -22.76
N PRO A 14 8.43 30.21 -23.25
CA PRO A 14 7.37 29.68 -22.39
C PRO A 14 7.82 28.52 -21.50
N LEU A 15 8.65 27.61 -22.03
CA LEU A 15 9.16 26.47 -21.26
C LEU A 15 10.11 26.93 -20.14
N VAL A 16 10.99 27.89 -20.43
CA VAL A 16 11.89 28.50 -19.44
C VAL A 16 11.07 29.20 -18.35
N LEU A 17 10.04 29.96 -18.72
CA LEU A 17 9.15 30.63 -17.77
C LEU A 17 8.39 29.62 -16.89
N LEU A 18 7.91 28.51 -17.45
CA LEU A 18 7.26 27.44 -16.68
C LEU A 18 8.23 26.76 -15.70
N VAL A 19 9.46 26.47 -16.12
CA VAL A 19 10.49 25.90 -15.25
C VAL A 19 10.87 26.87 -14.14
N ALA A 20 11.03 28.16 -14.46
CA ALA A 20 11.31 29.20 -13.47
C ALA A 20 10.15 29.34 -12.46
N ALA A 21 8.91 29.36 -12.93
CA ALA A 21 7.72 29.42 -12.07
C ALA A 21 7.62 28.20 -11.15
N GLU A 22 7.84 26.99 -11.67
CA GLU A 22 7.89 25.75 -10.87
C GLU A 22 9.01 25.85 -9.81
N GLY A 23 10.19 26.35 -10.18
CA GLY A 23 11.31 26.56 -9.27
C GLY A 23 10.98 27.51 -8.12
N ILE A 24 10.36 28.66 -8.43
CA ILE A 24 9.91 29.64 -7.43
C ILE A 24 8.88 29.02 -6.49
N VAL A 25 7.87 28.34 -7.03
CA VAL A 25 6.79 27.76 -6.22
C VAL A 25 7.30 26.60 -5.35
N ARG A 26 8.30 25.83 -5.80
CA ARG A 26 8.94 24.76 -5.01
C ARG A 26 9.66 25.26 -3.75
N ILE A 27 10.15 26.49 -3.75
CA ILE A 27 10.80 27.08 -2.56
C ILE A 27 9.79 27.15 -1.40
N PHE A 28 8.55 27.50 -1.70
CA PHE A 28 7.45 27.64 -0.74
C PHE A 28 6.56 26.39 -0.65
N GLU A 29 7.03 25.24 -1.15
CA GLU A 29 6.26 24.00 -1.14
C GLU A 29 6.32 23.33 0.24
N HIS A 30 5.13 23.11 0.82
CA HIS A 30 4.95 22.46 2.12
C HIS A 30 4.67 20.96 2.03
N GLU A 31 4.55 20.40 0.82
CA GLU A 31 4.20 18.99 0.56
C GLU A 31 5.41 18.12 0.24
N ARG A 32 6.56 18.43 0.82
CA ARG A 32 7.74 17.55 0.73
C ARG A 32 7.45 16.22 1.43
N PHE A 33 8.03 15.13 0.96
CA PHE A 33 7.79 13.81 1.56
C PHE A 33 8.30 13.72 3.00
N LEU A 34 9.48 14.28 3.26
CA LEU A 34 10.08 14.36 4.58
C LEU A 34 10.10 15.82 5.05
N ILE A 35 9.81 16.01 6.33
CA ILE A 35 9.86 17.31 7.01
C ILE A 35 10.68 17.18 8.30
N PRO A 36 11.39 18.24 8.72
CA PRO A 36 12.08 18.25 10.00
C PRO A 36 11.08 18.15 11.16
N VAL A 37 11.50 17.55 12.27
CA VAL A 37 10.71 17.56 13.51
C VAL A 37 10.88 18.93 14.19
N PRO A 38 9.77 19.64 14.54
CA PRO A 38 9.86 20.92 15.24
C PRO A 38 10.66 20.80 16.54
N GLY A 39 11.65 21.68 16.73
CA GLY A 39 12.53 21.67 17.91
C GLY A 39 13.67 20.64 17.87
N GLU A 40 13.63 19.68 16.93
CA GLU A 40 14.55 18.54 16.90
C GLU A 40 15.18 18.38 15.50
N SER A 41 16.09 19.30 15.15
CA SER A 41 16.65 19.42 13.79
C SER A 41 17.42 18.18 13.28
N LYS A 42 17.86 17.32 14.21
CA LYS A 42 18.51 16.03 13.91
C LYS A 42 17.51 14.99 13.39
N TYR A 43 16.24 15.16 13.70
CA TYR A 43 15.17 14.24 13.32
C TYR A 43 14.33 14.79 12.18
N GLN A 44 13.78 13.87 11.40
CA GLN A 44 12.77 14.14 10.39
C GLN A 44 11.66 13.10 10.50
N THR A 45 10.51 13.41 9.90
CA THR A 45 9.37 12.50 9.83
C THR A 45 8.72 12.59 8.46
N VAL A 46 7.85 11.65 8.16
CA VAL A 46 7.02 11.67 6.96
C VAL A 46 5.99 12.77 7.10
N ASN A 47 5.82 13.55 6.04
CA ASN A 47 4.91 14.67 6.07
C ASN A 47 3.45 14.20 6.05
N PRO A 48 2.64 14.53 7.08
CA PRO A 48 1.24 14.10 7.17
C PRO A 48 0.39 14.53 5.98
N VAL A 49 0.71 15.66 5.34
CA VAL A 49 -0.08 16.15 4.19
C VAL A 49 0.30 15.50 2.86
N TYR A 50 1.38 14.71 2.80
CA TYR A 50 1.90 14.15 1.55
C TYR A 50 0.89 13.24 0.84
N ALA A 51 0.10 12.48 1.61
CA ALA A 51 -0.91 11.59 1.07
C ALA A 51 -1.99 12.36 0.26
N GLY A 52 -2.21 13.65 0.53
CA GLY A 52 -3.13 14.51 -0.24
C GLY A 52 -2.78 14.66 -1.72
N ARG A 53 -1.64 14.13 -2.18
CA ARG A 53 -1.31 13.97 -3.61
C ARG A 53 -2.15 12.89 -4.30
N TYR A 54 -2.53 11.86 -3.56
CA TYR A 54 -3.22 10.67 -4.07
C TYR A 54 -4.69 10.61 -3.67
N PHE A 55 -5.02 11.16 -2.51
CA PHE A 55 -6.35 11.13 -1.92
C PHE A 55 -7.06 12.48 -2.06
N ARG A 56 -8.38 12.44 -2.27
CA ARG A 56 -9.29 13.59 -2.21
C ARG A 56 -10.38 13.29 -1.17
N GLY A 57 -10.78 14.27 -0.36
CA GLY A 57 -11.67 14.04 0.78
C GLY A 57 -10.87 13.55 2.00
N PHE A 58 -11.18 12.36 2.51
CA PHE A 58 -10.41 11.74 3.59
C PHE A 58 -8.96 11.47 3.15
N ILE A 59 -8.00 12.12 3.83
CA ILE A 59 -6.56 11.94 3.60
C ILE A 59 -5.99 11.08 4.72
N PRO A 60 -5.55 9.85 4.45
CA PRO A 60 -4.95 9.01 5.47
C PRO A 60 -3.61 9.57 5.91
N GLN A 61 -3.30 9.38 7.19
CA GLN A 61 -2.08 9.87 7.80
C GLN A 61 -1.07 8.72 7.94
N PRO A 62 0.21 8.92 7.60
CA PRO A 62 1.25 7.98 7.93
C PRO A 62 1.47 7.93 9.46
N ALA A 63 2.12 6.88 9.93
CA ALA A 63 2.54 6.81 11.33
C ALA A 63 3.52 7.94 11.67
N TYR A 64 3.40 8.50 12.87
CA TYR A 64 4.37 9.47 13.36
C TYR A 64 5.58 8.74 13.94
N ASN A 65 6.53 8.38 13.07
CA ASN A 65 7.80 7.77 13.44
C ASN A 65 8.97 8.70 13.09
N PRO A 66 9.37 9.63 13.98
CA PRO A 66 10.60 10.40 13.83
C PRO A 66 11.84 9.49 13.69
N PHE A 67 12.73 9.88 12.80
CA PHE A 67 13.98 9.16 12.53
C PHE A 67 15.11 10.13 12.20
N LEU A 68 16.36 9.70 12.38
CA LEU A 68 17.53 10.55 12.19
C LEU A 68 17.66 10.99 10.72
N ARG A 69 17.87 12.28 10.52
CA ARG A 69 17.99 12.87 9.19
C ARG A 69 19.24 12.39 8.45
N GLN A 70 20.35 12.33 9.16
CA GLN A 70 21.58 11.67 8.72
C GLN A 70 21.64 10.35 9.47
N LYS A 71 21.80 9.23 8.76
CA LYS A 71 21.84 7.89 9.35
C LYS A 71 23.29 7.52 9.67
N PRO A 72 23.69 7.42 10.95
CA PRO A 72 24.96 6.80 11.35
C PRO A 72 24.98 5.31 11.01
N ASP A 73 26.18 4.74 10.90
CA ASP A 73 26.37 3.32 10.54
C ASP A 73 25.84 2.36 11.61
N GLU A 74 25.74 2.80 12.87
CA GLU A 74 25.25 2.01 13.99
C GLU A 74 23.71 1.92 14.05
N VAL A 75 23.02 2.71 13.22
CA VAL A 75 21.56 2.73 13.16
C VAL A 75 21.05 1.69 12.18
N PHE A 76 20.16 0.82 12.66
CA PHE A 76 19.43 -0.13 11.83
C PHE A 76 18.03 0.43 11.53
N ARG A 77 17.75 0.70 10.25
CA ARG A 77 16.54 1.35 9.76
C ARG A 77 15.70 0.41 8.91
N VAL A 78 14.47 0.16 9.35
CA VAL A 78 13.48 -0.66 8.63
C VAL A 78 12.32 0.23 8.18
N ILE A 79 11.87 0.03 6.94
CA ILE A 79 10.72 0.76 6.39
C ILE A 79 9.60 -0.22 6.08
N ALA A 80 8.41 -0.02 6.65
CA ALA A 80 7.23 -0.83 6.36
C ALA A 80 6.32 -0.13 5.35
N LEU A 81 5.88 -0.87 4.31
CA LEU A 81 5.01 -0.41 3.24
C LEU A 81 3.75 -1.28 3.17
N GLY A 82 2.59 -0.65 2.99
CA GLY A 82 1.36 -1.40 2.75
C GLY A 82 0.08 -0.65 3.04
N GLY A 83 -1.01 -1.40 3.16
CA GLY A 83 -2.36 -0.87 3.37
C GLY A 83 -2.67 -0.49 4.81
N SER A 84 -3.96 -0.48 5.13
CA SER A 84 -4.50 -0.27 6.49
C SER A 84 -3.98 -1.28 7.50
N SER A 85 -3.80 -2.56 7.13
CA SER A 85 -3.22 -3.55 8.03
C SER A 85 -1.78 -3.20 8.39
N THR A 86 -0.95 -2.76 7.43
CA THR A 86 0.39 -2.24 7.74
C THR A 86 0.33 -0.99 8.60
N ALA A 87 -0.65 -0.12 8.36
CA ALA A 87 -0.88 1.08 9.18
C ALA A 87 -1.26 0.77 10.65
N GLY A 88 -1.66 -0.48 10.96
CA GLY A 88 -2.07 -0.92 12.30
C GLY A 88 -3.58 -0.92 12.54
N TYR A 89 -4.40 -0.68 11.51
CA TYR A 89 -5.88 -0.63 11.65
C TYR A 89 -6.44 -1.98 12.17
N PRO A 90 -7.46 -2.01 13.05
CA PRO A 90 -8.25 -0.87 13.54
C PRO A 90 -7.65 -0.14 14.75
N TYR A 91 -6.45 -0.52 15.17
CA TYR A 91 -5.74 0.11 16.27
C TYR A 91 -4.90 1.31 15.79
N SER A 92 -4.10 1.86 16.70
CA SER A 92 -3.06 2.82 16.34
C SER A 92 -1.87 2.11 15.70
N PHE A 93 -1.04 2.86 14.97
CA PHE A 93 0.17 2.34 14.34
C PHE A 93 1.14 1.68 15.31
N ASN A 94 1.09 2.03 16.61
CA ASN A 94 1.87 1.42 17.69
C ASN A 94 1.50 -0.06 17.95
N SER A 95 0.34 -0.52 17.46
CA SER A 95 -0.14 -1.90 17.66
C SER A 95 0.04 -2.79 16.44
N GLY A 96 0.38 -2.20 15.28
CA GLY A 96 0.60 -2.92 14.04
C GLY A 96 1.86 -3.77 14.06
N PHE A 97 1.95 -4.73 13.14
CA PHE A 97 3.12 -5.60 13.04
C PHE A 97 4.45 -4.85 12.89
N PRO A 98 4.56 -3.66 12.23
CA PRO A 98 5.86 -2.97 12.14
C PRO A 98 6.43 -2.59 13.51
N GLU A 99 5.60 -2.13 14.45
CA GLU A 99 6.07 -1.78 15.80
C GLU A 99 6.42 -3.03 16.63
N ARG A 100 5.72 -4.15 16.41
CA ARG A 100 6.04 -5.43 17.04
C ARG A 100 7.37 -5.99 16.53
N VAL A 101 7.64 -5.87 15.23
CA VAL A 101 8.97 -6.15 14.65
C VAL A 101 10.02 -5.22 15.26
N ALA A 102 9.71 -3.93 15.42
CA ALA A 102 10.61 -2.98 16.06
C ALA A 102 10.98 -3.40 17.49
N ALA A 103 10.00 -3.82 18.29
CA ALA A 103 10.21 -4.32 19.64
C ALA A 103 11.12 -5.58 19.65
N GLY A 104 10.88 -6.53 18.75
CA GLY A 104 11.72 -7.72 18.60
C GLY A 104 13.16 -7.38 18.21
N LEU A 105 13.35 -6.49 17.23
CA LEU A 105 14.68 -6.03 16.81
C LEU A 105 15.43 -5.32 17.92
N ARG A 106 14.76 -4.46 18.71
CA ARG A 106 15.37 -3.78 19.86
C ARG A 106 15.78 -4.76 20.96
N ALA A 107 15.03 -5.84 21.15
CA ALA A 107 15.39 -6.89 22.10
C ALA A 107 16.61 -7.71 21.63
N ILE A 108 16.75 -7.95 20.32
CA ILE A 108 17.88 -8.70 19.74
C ILE A 108 19.15 -7.84 19.64
N TYR A 109 18.99 -6.53 19.35
CA TYR A 109 20.10 -5.58 19.19
C TYR A 109 20.05 -4.46 20.24
N PRO A 110 20.24 -4.76 21.54
CA PRO A 110 20.04 -3.79 22.62
C PRO A 110 21.02 -2.60 22.58
N THR A 111 22.14 -2.74 21.88
CA THR A 111 23.18 -1.69 21.75
C THR A 111 23.08 -0.90 20.44
N ARG A 112 22.21 -1.30 19.50
CA ARG A 112 21.98 -0.56 18.25
C ARG A 112 20.71 0.28 18.35
N GLN A 113 20.74 1.46 17.74
CA GLN A 113 19.52 2.23 17.58
C GLN A 113 18.71 1.63 16.41
N VAL A 114 17.51 1.13 16.73
CA VAL A 114 16.57 0.58 15.74
C VAL A 114 15.50 1.61 15.43
N GLU A 115 15.43 1.99 14.16
CA GLU A 115 14.39 2.86 13.61
C GLU A 115 13.45 2.04 12.73
N VAL A 116 12.16 2.01 13.08
CA VAL A 116 11.13 1.42 12.21
C VAL A 116 10.16 2.52 11.81
N ILE A 117 10.08 2.79 10.51
CA ILE A 117 9.21 3.82 9.96
C ILE A 117 8.09 3.15 9.19
N ASN A 118 6.87 3.33 9.70
CA ASN A 118 5.67 2.75 9.11
C ASN A 118 5.03 3.73 8.10
N LEU A 119 5.17 3.41 6.82
CA LEU A 119 4.55 4.14 5.71
C LEU A 119 3.20 3.54 5.30
N GLY A 120 2.69 2.56 6.07
CA GLY A 120 1.37 2.00 5.91
C GLY A 120 0.28 3.04 6.13
N MET A 121 -0.71 3.04 5.24
CA MET A 121 -1.87 3.94 5.26
C MET A 121 -3.07 3.21 4.66
N THR A 122 -4.28 3.54 5.14
CA THR A 122 -5.50 2.96 4.58
C THR A 122 -5.64 3.26 3.09
N ALA A 123 -6.19 2.30 2.34
CA ALA A 123 -6.45 2.41 0.91
C ALA A 123 -5.20 2.63 0.00
N LEU A 124 -3.98 2.34 0.48
CA LEU A 124 -2.77 2.32 -0.37
C LEU A 124 -2.79 1.11 -1.31
N SER A 125 -2.83 1.38 -2.62
CA SER A 125 -2.64 0.39 -3.69
C SER A 125 -1.17 0.25 -4.09
N SER A 126 -0.85 -0.75 -4.91
CA SER A 126 0.52 -0.94 -5.45
C SER A 126 1.03 0.26 -6.26
N HIS A 127 0.13 1.04 -6.88
CA HIS A 127 0.49 2.25 -7.63
C HIS A 127 1.19 3.28 -6.73
N VAL A 128 0.60 3.57 -5.57
CA VAL A 128 1.12 4.58 -4.65
C VAL A 128 2.40 4.08 -3.98
N ILE A 129 2.43 2.81 -3.57
CA ILE A 129 3.64 2.18 -3.00
C ILE A 129 4.81 2.29 -4.00
N ARG A 130 4.57 2.06 -5.29
CA ARG A 130 5.60 2.25 -6.32
C ARG A 130 6.11 3.68 -6.42
N ASP A 131 5.24 4.68 -6.28
CA ASP A 131 5.66 6.09 -6.29
C ASP A 131 6.47 6.47 -5.03
N PHE A 132 6.31 5.71 -3.93
CA PHE A 132 7.10 5.91 -2.72
C PHE A 132 8.52 5.35 -2.83
N VAL A 133 8.80 4.39 -3.72
CA VAL A 133 10.12 3.73 -3.81
C VAL A 133 11.28 4.74 -3.88
N PRO A 134 11.29 5.78 -4.73
CA PRO A 134 12.39 6.76 -4.75
C PRO A 134 12.54 7.54 -3.44
N HIS A 135 11.46 7.71 -2.68
CA HIS A 135 11.50 8.34 -1.36
C HIS A 135 12.07 7.40 -0.30
N VAL A 136 11.64 6.14 -0.31
CA VAL A 136 12.17 5.09 0.58
C VAL A 136 13.66 4.90 0.35
N LEU A 137 14.13 4.85 -0.90
CA LEU A 137 15.57 4.76 -1.20
C LEU A 137 16.37 5.92 -0.59
N ARG A 138 15.84 7.15 -0.60
CA ARG A 138 16.48 8.31 0.05
C ARG A 138 16.48 8.24 1.58
N MET A 139 15.63 7.40 2.17
CA MET A 139 15.63 7.14 3.61
C MET A 139 16.73 6.14 4.01
N GLN A 140 17.45 5.53 3.07
CA GLN A 140 18.57 4.61 3.33
C GLN A 140 18.20 3.44 4.28
N PRO A 141 17.15 2.66 3.98
CA PRO A 141 16.78 1.50 4.78
C PRO A 141 17.86 0.41 4.73
N ASP A 142 17.98 -0.35 5.82
CA ASP A 142 18.68 -1.63 5.85
C ASP A 142 17.75 -2.80 5.49
N ALA A 143 16.43 -2.61 5.67
CA ALA A 143 15.43 -3.57 5.23
C ALA A 143 14.10 -2.88 4.91
N VAL A 144 13.34 -3.49 4.01
CA VAL A 144 11.96 -3.06 3.67
C VAL A 144 11.00 -4.21 3.95
N LEU A 145 9.90 -3.93 4.65
CA LEU A 145 8.79 -4.85 4.85
C LEU A 145 7.62 -4.45 3.96
N ILE A 146 7.01 -5.38 3.24
CA ILE A 146 5.87 -5.13 2.36
C ILE A 146 4.72 -6.08 2.72
N TYR A 147 3.59 -5.52 3.12
CA TYR A 147 2.31 -6.25 3.24
C TYR A 147 1.23 -5.46 2.49
N ALA A 148 1.01 -5.80 1.22
CA ALA A 148 0.18 -4.99 0.32
C ALA A 148 -0.51 -5.83 -0.76
N GLY A 149 -1.78 -5.51 -1.04
CA GLY A 149 -2.53 -6.09 -2.16
C GLY A 149 -4.05 -6.04 -1.99
N HIS A 150 -4.56 -5.99 -0.75
CA HIS A 150 -6.00 -5.87 -0.48
C HIS A 150 -6.66 -4.65 -1.14
N ASN A 151 -5.92 -3.56 -1.31
CA ASN A 151 -6.45 -2.31 -1.88
C ASN A 151 -6.20 -2.17 -3.39
N GLU A 152 -5.87 -3.23 -4.11
CA GLU A 152 -5.57 -3.11 -5.54
C GLU A 152 -6.80 -2.72 -6.37
N TYR A 153 -8.00 -3.09 -5.90
CA TYR A 153 -9.25 -2.76 -6.58
C TYR A 153 -9.82 -1.42 -6.13
N TYR A 154 -10.00 -1.22 -4.83
CA TYR A 154 -10.71 -0.07 -4.26
C TYR A 154 -9.80 0.96 -3.57
N GLY A 155 -8.49 0.74 -3.57
CA GLY A 155 -7.52 1.72 -3.08
C GLY A 155 -7.34 2.90 -4.01
N ALA A 156 -6.49 3.84 -3.61
CA ALA A 156 -6.12 4.99 -4.44
C ALA A 156 -5.58 4.53 -5.80
N TYR A 157 -6.25 4.94 -6.88
CA TYR A 157 -5.96 4.52 -8.26
C TYR A 157 -6.07 3.01 -8.52
N GLY A 158 -6.85 2.30 -7.70
CA GLY A 158 -7.16 0.89 -7.91
C GLY A 158 -8.05 0.64 -9.13
N ALA A 159 -8.08 -0.59 -9.60
CA ALA A 159 -8.75 -0.97 -10.85
C ALA A 159 -10.29 -0.78 -10.83
N GLY A 160 -10.91 -0.73 -9.66
CA GLY A 160 -12.34 -0.44 -9.48
C GLY A 160 -12.69 1.04 -9.67
N GLY A 161 -11.70 1.94 -9.74
CA GLY A 161 -11.91 3.36 -9.97
C GLY A 161 -12.12 3.75 -11.44
N ILE A 162 -12.20 5.07 -11.69
CA ILE A 162 -12.48 5.66 -13.00
C ILE A 162 -11.35 5.39 -14.02
N ASN A 163 -10.09 5.38 -13.58
CA ASN A 163 -8.94 5.17 -14.45
C ASN A 163 -8.29 3.79 -14.21
N ARG A 164 -8.38 2.94 -15.22
CA ARG A 164 -7.80 1.58 -15.23
C ARG A 164 -6.47 1.50 -15.97
N SER A 165 -6.08 2.56 -16.68
CA SER A 165 -4.89 2.57 -17.53
C SER A 165 -3.62 2.84 -16.72
N ARG A 166 -2.74 1.83 -16.67
CA ARG A 166 -1.40 1.93 -16.07
C ARG A 166 -0.61 3.12 -16.60
N VAL A 167 -0.63 3.32 -17.92
CA VAL A 167 0.11 4.40 -18.58
C VAL A 167 -0.43 5.75 -18.13
N LEU A 168 -1.75 5.91 -18.10
CA LEU A 168 -2.37 7.16 -17.64
C LEU A 168 -2.08 7.43 -16.17
N THR A 169 -2.18 6.42 -15.29
CA THR A 169 -1.87 6.57 -13.86
C THR A 169 -0.41 6.98 -13.65
N ARG A 170 0.52 6.35 -14.38
CA ARG A 170 1.96 6.69 -14.32
C ARG A 170 2.23 8.11 -14.81
N THR A 171 1.64 8.50 -15.92
CA THR A 171 1.77 9.85 -16.48
C THR A 171 1.20 10.89 -15.52
N LEU A 172 0.04 10.60 -14.91
CA LEU A 172 -0.56 11.47 -13.89
C LEU A 172 0.37 11.61 -12.67
N PHE A 173 0.98 10.53 -12.19
CA PHE A 173 1.91 10.60 -11.06
C PHE A 173 3.17 11.39 -11.41
N TRP A 174 3.67 11.27 -12.64
CA TRP A 174 4.76 12.09 -13.14
C TRP A 174 4.39 13.59 -13.12
N PHE A 175 3.21 13.95 -13.63
CA PHE A 175 2.70 15.33 -13.54
C PHE A 175 2.50 15.80 -12.11
N LYS A 176 2.02 14.94 -11.21
CA LYS A 176 1.86 15.24 -9.77
C LYS A 176 3.19 15.54 -9.07
N ARG A 177 4.35 15.32 -9.69
CA ARG A 177 5.65 15.83 -9.17
C ARG A 177 5.80 17.35 -9.34
N SER A 178 5.07 17.96 -10.27
CA SER A 178 5.02 19.42 -10.41
C SER A 178 4.08 20.04 -9.38
N VAL A 179 4.57 21.06 -8.68
CA VAL A 179 3.76 21.83 -7.73
C VAL A 179 2.71 22.66 -8.46
N LEU A 180 3.08 23.24 -9.61
CA LEU A 180 2.14 23.96 -10.47
C LEU A 180 0.99 23.06 -10.93
N PHE A 181 1.31 21.85 -11.41
CA PHE A 181 0.29 20.89 -11.81
C PHE A 181 -0.66 20.55 -10.67
N ARG A 182 -0.15 20.25 -9.47
CA ARG A 182 -1.02 19.94 -8.31
C ARG A 182 -1.88 21.13 -7.89
N LYS A 183 -1.37 22.36 -7.97
CA LYS A 183 -2.16 23.57 -7.71
C LYS A 183 -3.26 23.73 -8.75
N LEU A 184 -2.94 23.57 -10.03
CA LEU A 184 -3.93 23.60 -11.11
C LEU A 184 -4.99 22.51 -10.94
N GLU A 185 -4.57 21.28 -10.64
CA GLU A 185 -5.46 20.15 -10.40
C GLU A 185 -6.46 20.46 -9.29
N ARG A 186 -6.03 21.08 -8.19
CA ARG A 186 -6.91 21.49 -7.08
C ARG A 186 -7.90 22.59 -7.46
N LEU A 187 -7.49 23.52 -8.33
CA LEU A 187 -8.37 24.60 -8.79
C LEU A 187 -9.51 24.08 -9.69
N ILE A 188 -9.24 23.05 -10.48
CA ILE A 188 -10.23 22.48 -11.41
C ILE A 188 -10.97 21.25 -10.84
N ALA A 189 -10.49 20.69 -9.74
CA ALA A 189 -11.09 19.52 -9.12
C ALA A 189 -12.46 19.88 -8.52
N PRO A 190 -13.50 19.06 -8.74
CA PRO A 190 -14.76 19.25 -8.03
C PRO A 190 -14.56 19.03 -6.52
N PRO A 191 -15.32 19.74 -5.67
CA PRO A 191 -15.28 19.53 -4.23
C PRO A 191 -15.73 18.10 -3.88
N VAL A 192 -15.02 17.46 -2.95
CA VAL A 192 -15.37 16.12 -2.43
C VAL A 192 -15.82 16.27 -0.99
N GLN A 193 -17.08 15.93 -0.69
CA GLN A 193 -17.70 16.12 0.65
C GLN A 193 -17.68 14.86 1.53
N SER A 194 -17.04 13.77 1.13
CA SER A 194 -17.08 12.52 1.88
C SER A 194 -15.91 12.35 2.85
N ASN A 195 -16.24 12.06 4.12
CA ASN A 195 -15.29 11.73 5.19
C ASN A 195 -15.00 10.22 5.31
N ARG A 196 -15.60 9.38 4.45
CA ARG A 196 -15.37 7.92 4.46
C ARG A 196 -14.03 7.56 3.80
N THR A 197 -13.42 6.43 4.18
CA THR A 197 -12.22 5.93 3.49
C THR A 197 -12.55 5.55 2.05
N MET A 198 -11.58 5.62 1.13
CA MET A 198 -11.79 5.23 -0.28
C MET A 198 -12.32 3.81 -0.41
N MET A 199 -11.77 2.86 0.36
CA MET A 199 -12.26 1.49 0.43
C MET A 199 -13.76 1.46 0.75
N ALA A 200 -14.19 2.13 1.82
CA ALA A 200 -15.58 2.13 2.26
C ALA A 200 -16.55 2.89 1.34
N GLN A 201 -16.04 3.73 0.43
CA GLN A 201 -16.83 4.41 -0.60
C GLN A 201 -16.96 3.52 -1.84
N SER A 202 -15.85 2.97 -2.35
CA SER A 202 -15.88 2.23 -3.61
C SER A 202 -16.52 0.85 -3.47
N THR A 203 -16.52 0.25 -2.28
CA THR A 203 -17.20 -1.04 -2.03
C THR A 203 -18.73 -0.94 -2.06
N THR A 204 -19.33 0.25 -1.99
CA THR A 204 -20.79 0.41 -2.11
C THR A 204 -21.24 0.58 -3.56
N ASP A 205 -20.33 0.99 -4.45
CA ASP A 205 -20.71 1.54 -5.76
C ASP A 205 -20.28 0.64 -6.94
N VAL A 206 -19.31 -0.28 -6.73
CA VAL A 206 -18.70 -1.05 -7.83
C VAL A 206 -18.54 -2.53 -7.48
N SER A 207 -19.35 -3.37 -8.11
CA SER A 207 -19.18 -4.83 -8.17
C SER A 207 -18.11 -5.21 -9.22
N ILE A 208 -17.25 -6.17 -8.89
CA ILE A 208 -16.16 -6.65 -9.75
C ILE A 208 -16.30 -8.16 -9.92
N ALA A 209 -16.80 -8.59 -11.08
CA ALA A 209 -16.95 -10.00 -11.42
C ALA A 209 -15.62 -10.77 -11.40
N PHE A 210 -15.68 -12.05 -11.06
CA PHE A 210 -14.53 -12.96 -11.10
C PHE A 210 -14.02 -13.13 -12.53
N GLU A 211 -12.69 -13.04 -12.68
CA GLU A 211 -11.98 -13.11 -13.96
C GLU A 211 -12.41 -12.10 -15.05
N GLY A 212 -13.29 -11.15 -14.72
CA GLY A 212 -13.74 -10.11 -15.63
C GLY A 212 -12.66 -9.05 -15.94
N PRO A 213 -12.93 -8.10 -16.85
CA PRO A 213 -11.94 -7.12 -17.30
C PRO A 213 -11.33 -6.27 -16.18
N VAL A 214 -12.16 -5.88 -15.19
CA VAL A 214 -11.69 -5.09 -14.03
C VAL A 214 -10.83 -5.93 -13.09
N TYR A 215 -11.21 -7.21 -12.90
CA TYR A 215 -10.43 -8.17 -12.14
C TYR A 215 -9.02 -8.30 -12.72
N GLN A 216 -8.93 -8.60 -14.03
CA GLN A 216 -7.66 -8.81 -14.72
C GLN A 216 -6.79 -7.54 -14.72
N ALA A 217 -7.41 -6.36 -14.92
CA ALA A 217 -6.68 -5.10 -14.82
C ALA A 217 -6.04 -4.91 -13.43
N GLY A 218 -6.74 -5.25 -12.34
CA GLY A 218 -6.17 -5.22 -10.99
C GLY A 218 -4.99 -6.18 -10.80
N VAL A 219 -5.12 -7.41 -11.28
CA VAL A 219 -4.05 -8.42 -11.23
C VAL A 219 -2.81 -7.95 -11.99
N GLU A 220 -2.98 -7.48 -13.23
CA GLU A 220 -1.89 -6.96 -14.06
C GLU A 220 -1.23 -5.72 -13.43
N ASN A 221 -2.02 -4.83 -12.84
CA ASN A 221 -1.52 -3.64 -12.17
C ASN A 221 -0.65 -4.02 -10.97
N PHE A 222 -1.14 -4.92 -10.11
CA PHE A 222 -0.40 -5.42 -8.97
C PHE A 222 0.92 -6.04 -9.39
N GLU A 223 0.89 -7.00 -10.31
CA GLU A 223 2.09 -7.70 -10.79
C GLU A 223 3.11 -6.71 -11.37
N THR A 224 2.68 -5.83 -12.27
CA THR A 224 3.59 -4.89 -12.93
C THR A 224 4.21 -3.90 -11.94
N ASN A 225 3.41 -3.42 -10.98
CA ASN A 225 3.90 -2.49 -9.98
C ASN A 225 4.83 -3.19 -8.98
N LEU A 226 4.52 -4.43 -8.58
CA LEU A 226 5.34 -5.21 -7.68
C LEU A 226 6.70 -5.55 -8.30
N ILE A 227 6.76 -5.93 -9.58
CA ILE A 227 8.04 -6.08 -10.32
C ILE A 227 8.88 -4.82 -10.22
N ALA A 228 8.27 -3.64 -10.44
CA ALA A 228 8.99 -2.37 -10.38
C ALA A 228 9.40 -1.98 -8.96
N ILE A 229 8.62 -2.35 -7.94
CA ILE A 229 8.93 -2.10 -6.53
C ILE A 229 10.12 -2.97 -6.10
N LEU A 230 10.02 -4.29 -6.30
CA LEU A 230 11.05 -5.24 -5.89
C LEU A 230 12.35 -5.00 -6.66
N GLY A 231 12.29 -4.84 -7.98
CA GLY A 231 13.46 -4.51 -8.79
C GLY A 231 14.13 -3.18 -8.41
N GLY A 232 13.37 -2.24 -7.85
CA GLY A 232 13.89 -0.98 -7.33
C GLY A 232 14.75 -1.17 -6.08
N PHE A 233 14.32 -2.02 -5.14
CA PHE A 233 15.06 -2.33 -3.91
C PHE A 233 16.21 -3.30 -4.16
N GLU A 234 16.00 -4.30 -5.01
CA GLU A 234 17.03 -5.25 -5.45
C GLU A 234 18.22 -4.53 -6.09
N LYS A 235 17.96 -3.60 -7.04
CA LYS A 235 19.02 -2.79 -7.67
C LYS A 235 19.80 -1.94 -6.67
N ALA A 236 19.16 -1.55 -5.56
CA ALA A 236 19.79 -0.78 -4.49
C ALA A 236 20.47 -1.67 -3.44
N GLY A 237 20.41 -3.00 -3.58
CA GLY A 237 20.98 -3.95 -2.62
C GLY A 237 20.26 -3.97 -1.27
N ILE A 238 18.98 -3.58 -1.23
CA ILE A 238 18.19 -3.50 0.02
C ILE A 238 17.39 -4.79 0.19
N PRO A 239 17.64 -5.57 1.26
CA PRO A 239 16.82 -6.72 1.64
C PRO A 239 15.34 -6.34 1.75
N THR A 240 14.49 -7.08 1.05
CA THR A 240 13.04 -6.85 1.04
C THR A 240 12.31 -8.09 1.50
N TYR A 241 11.40 -7.93 2.45
CA TYR A 241 10.56 -8.98 3.02
C TYR A 241 9.12 -8.73 2.59
N VAL A 242 8.47 -9.72 2.00
CA VAL A 242 7.15 -9.58 1.39
C VAL A 242 6.20 -10.60 2.02
N GLY A 243 5.18 -10.12 2.71
CA GLY A 243 4.16 -10.94 3.36
C GLY A 243 3.06 -11.38 2.40
N THR A 244 2.72 -12.67 2.41
CA THR A 244 1.50 -13.16 1.74
C THR A 244 0.25 -12.57 2.39
N LEU A 245 -0.78 -12.32 1.60
CA LEU A 245 -2.03 -11.73 2.03
C LEU A 245 -2.92 -12.78 2.69
N VAL A 246 -3.40 -12.46 3.88
CA VAL A 246 -4.29 -13.31 4.67
C VAL A 246 -5.63 -12.62 4.90
N SER A 247 -6.69 -13.38 5.11
CA SER A 247 -8.05 -12.83 5.27
C SER A 247 -8.90 -13.74 6.15
N ASN A 248 -9.92 -13.16 6.76
CA ASN A 248 -10.92 -13.91 7.50
C ASN A 248 -11.88 -14.58 6.51
N LEU A 249 -11.74 -15.89 6.40
CA LEU A 249 -12.53 -16.70 5.47
C LEU A 249 -13.76 -17.31 6.15
N LEU A 250 -13.58 -17.84 7.36
CA LEU A 250 -14.61 -18.66 8.02
C LEU A 250 -15.70 -17.83 8.71
N SER A 251 -15.33 -16.79 9.46
CA SER A 251 -16.28 -16.02 10.28
C SER A 251 -16.84 -14.78 9.58
N GLN A 252 -16.37 -14.47 8.37
CA GLN A 252 -16.82 -13.33 7.59
C GLN A 252 -17.43 -13.77 6.26
N PRO A 253 -18.75 -13.60 6.07
CA PRO A 253 -19.40 -13.93 4.82
C PRO A 253 -18.91 -13.00 3.69
N PRO A 254 -19.18 -13.37 2.42
CA PRO A 254 -19.04 -12.44 1.30
C PRO A 254 -19.67 -11.08 1.60
N LEU A 255 -18.99 -9.99 1.22
CA LEU A 255 -19.50 -8.63 1.41
C LEU A 255 -20.60 -8.30 0.39
N GLY A 256 -20.45 -8.80 -0.83
CA GLY A 256 -21.42 -8.59 -1.89
C GLY A 256 -22.53 -9.63 -1.94
N VAL A 257 -23.59 -9.29 -2.68
CA VAL A 257 -24.71 -10.21 -2.94
C VAL A 257 -24.39 -11.05 -4.18
N ASP A 258 -23.94 -12.29 -3.97
CA ASP A 258 -23.72 -13.28 -5.02
C ASP A 258 -24.09 -14.68 -4.52
N SER A 259 -24.88 -15.44 -5.30
CA SER A 259 -25.37 -16.75 -4.87
C SER A 259 -24.29 -17.82 -4.84
N VAL A 260 -23.30 -17.74 -5.73
CA VAL A 260 -22.17 -18.68 -5.79
C VAL A 260 -21.26 -18.47 -4.58
N ALA A 261 -20.91 -17.21 -4.29
CA ALA A 261 -20.10 -16.83 -3.16
C ALA A 261 -20.75 -17.25 -1.83
N ASN A 262 -22.03 -16.96 -1.65
CA ASN A 262 -22.76 -17.28 -0.43
C ASN A 262 -22.92 -18.80 -0.23
N ALA A 263 -23.26 -19.53 -1.30
CA ALA A 263 -23.39 -20.99 -1.22
C ALA A 263 -22.03 -21.66 -0.91
N ALA A 264 -20.94 -21.15 -1.47
CA ALA A 264 -19.60 -21.64 -1.17
C ALA A 264 -19.19 -21.36 0.28
N TRP A 265 -19.57 -20.20 0.83
CA TRP A 265 -19.31 -19.87 2.23
C TRP A 265 -20.04 -20.81 3.19
N ILE A 266 -21.34 -21.04 2.96
CA ILE A 266 -22.15 -21.98 3.77
C ILE A 266 -21.54 -23.38 3.73
N ARG A 267 -21.21 -23.92 2.55
CA ARG A 267 -20.51 -25.22 2.43
C ARG A 267 -19.20 -25.25 3.20
N GLY A 268 -18.44 -24.16 3.15
CA GLY A 268 -17.19 -24.02 3.92
C GLY A 268 -17.40 -24.12 5.43
N GLN A 269 -18.48 -23.52 5.95
CA GLN A 269 -18.84 -23.62 7.36
C GLN A 269 -19.33 -25.03 7.74
N GLU A 270 -20.08 -25.70 6.85
CA GLU A 270 -20.53 -27.08 7.05
C GLU A 270 -19.34 -28.05 7.13
N HIS A 271 -18.41 -27.98 6.17
CA HIS A 271 -17.17 -28.76 6.19
C HIS A 271 -16.33 -28.50 7.44
N TRP A 272 -16.23 -27.23 7.85
CA TRP A 272 -15.51 -26.86 9.07
C TRP A 272 -16.14 -27.49 10.31
N THR A 273 -17.47 -27.41 10.43
CA THR A 273 -18.22 -27.99 11.54
C THR A 273 -18.12 -29.52 11.57
N ALA A 274 -18.01 -30.15 10.39
CA ALA A 274 -17.79 -31.59 10.25
C ALA A 274 -16.34 -32.02 10.54
N GLY A 275 -15.40 -31.09 10.75
CA GLY A 275 -13.99 -31.37 10.99
C GLY A 275 -13.15 -31.59 9.73
N ASP A 276 -13.73 -31.43 8.54
CA ASP A 276 -13.00 -31.50 7.25
C ASP A 276 -12.41 -30.13 6.90
N THR A 277 -11.26 -29.84 7.50
CA THR A 277 -10.59 -28.54 7.36
C THR A 277 -10.07 -28.29 5.94
N ALA A 278 -9.75 -29.35 5.19
CA ALA A 278 -9.29 -29.24 3.82
C ALA A 278 -10.43 -28.84 2.87
N ALA A 279 -11.57 -29.53 2.93
CA ALA A 279 -12.74 -29.18 2.13
C ALA A 279 -13.34 -27.82 2.54
N ALA A 280 -13.26 -27.47 3.83
CA ALA A 280 -13.63 -26.16 4.32
C ALA A 280 -12.80 -25.07 3.65
N MET A 281 -11.47 -25.20 3.64
CA MET A 281 -10.58 -24.22 3.02
C MET A 281 -10.90 -24.00 1.54
N VAL A 282 -11.08 -25.07 0.77
CA VAL A 282 -11.43 -24.99 -0.66
C VAL A 282 -12.72 -24.18 -0.86
N SER A 283 -13.77 -24.50 -0.11
CA SER A 283 -15.07 -23.83 -0.23
C SER A 283 -15.02 -22.37 0.22
N LEU A 284 -14.30 -22.07 1.31
CA LEU A 284 -14.18 -20.70 1.80
C LEU A 284 -13.31 -19.81 0.89
N VAL A 285 -12.27 -20.37 0.27
CA VAL A 285 -11.51 -19.67 -0.77
C VAL A 285 -12.40 -19.40 -1.98
N GLN A 286 -13.19 -20.37 -2.42
CA GLN A 286 -14.16 -20.16 -3.50
C GLN A 286 -15.14 -19.02 -3.16
N ALA A 287 -15.63 -18.95 -1.93
CA ALA A 287 -16.49 -17.86 -1.48
C ALA A 287 -15.82 -16.49 -1.62
N LYS A 288 -14.53 -16.37 -1.24
CA LYS A 288 -13.74 -15.15 -1.40
C LYS A 288 -13.54 -14.78 -2.88
N GLU A 289 -13.20 -15.74 -3.74
CA GLU A 289 -12.93 -15.46 -5.16
C GLU A 289 -14.20 -14.97 -5.90
N HIS A 290 -15.35 -15.54 -5.55
CA HIS A 290 -16.64 -15.14 -6.12
C HIS A 290 -17.27 -13.91 -5.47
N ASP A 291 -16.75 -13.42 -4.34
CA ASP A 291 -17.25 -12.20 -3.68
C ASP A 291 -17.12 -11.00 -4.64
N PRO A 292 -18.25 -10.41 -5.10
CA PRO A 292 -18.19 -9.33 -6.08
C PRO A 292 -17.68 -8.03 -5.48
N ILE A 293 -17.61 -7.92 -4.14
CA ILE A 293 -16.94 -6.84 -3.44
C ILE A 293 -15.54 -7.32 -3.04
N ARG A 294 -14.55 -7.00 -3.88
CA ARG A 294 -13.13 -7.41 -3.75
C ARG A 294 -12.37 -6.64 -2.68
N PHE A 295 -12.88 -6.69 -1.47
CA PHE A 295 -12.25 -6.14 -0.28
C PHE A 295 -11.07 -7.02 0.17
N ARG A 296 -11.26 -8.34 0.12
CA ARG A 296 -10.19 -9.33 0.32
C ARG A 296 -9.43 -9.52 -0.99
N ALA A 297 -8.12 -9.74 -0.91
CA ALA A 297 -7.30 -9.91 -2.10
C ALA A 297 -7.58 -11.29 -2.73
N PRO A 298 -7.69 -11.39 -4.06
CA PRO A 298 -7.81 -12.67 -4.74
C PRO A 298 -6.57 -13.55 -4.57
N GLU A 299 -6.73 -14.88 -4.66
CA GLU A 299 -5.62 -15.83 -4.47
C GLU A 299 -4.47 -15.63 -5.48
N VAL A 300 -4.78 -15.16 -6.69
CA VAL A 300 -3.75 -14.85 -7.70
C VAL A 300 -2.75 -13.81 -7.20
N MET A 301 -3.11 -12.93 -6.26
CA MET A 301 -2.18 -11.97 -5.68
C MET A 301 -1.10 -12.69 -4.85
N ASN A 302 -1.47 -13.72 -4.09
CA ASN A 302 -0.49 -14.56 -3.37
C ASN A 302 0.38 -15.34 -4.36
N GLN A 303 -0.19 -15.91 -5.41
CA GLN A 303 0.58 -16.59 -6.48
C GLN A 303 1.62 -15.66 -7.12
N ILE A 304 1.28 -14.39 -7.34
CA ILE A 304 2.21 -13.35 -7.79
C ILE A 304 3.31 -13.12 -6.75
N LEU A 305 2.97 -13.01 -5.46
CA LEU A 305 3.95 -12.79 -4.38
C LEU A 305 4.95 -13.94 -4.28
N TYR A 306 4.50 -15.20 -4.31
CA TYR A 306 5.38 -16.38 -4.34
C TYR A 306 6.38 -16.29 -5.50
N ARG A 307 5.87 -16.18 -6.74
CA ARG A 307 6.67 -16.15 -7.96
C ARG A 307 7.66 -14.98 -8.02
N LEU A 308 7.22 -13.78 -7.63
CA LEU A 308 8.06 -12.58 -7.74
C LEU A 308 9.08 -12.45 -6.62
N SER A 309 8.83 -13.03 -5.44
CA SER A 309 9.80 -13.03 -4.36
C SER A 309 11.04 -13.85 -4.74
N GLU A 310 10.83 -15.04 -5.32
CA GLU A 310 11.91 -15.88 -5.87
C GLU A 310 12.70 -15.17 -6.97
N ARG A 311 12.00 -14.45 -7.86
CA ARG A 311 12.63 -13.76 -9.00
C ARG A 311 13.51 -12.57 -8.62
N HIS A 312 13.20 -11.88 -7.53
CA HIS A 312 13.82 -10.60 -7.15
C HIS A 312 14.68 -10.67 -5.88
N SER A 313 15.12 -11.88 -5.48
CA SER A 313 15.87 -12.10 -4.23
C SER A 313 15.19 -11.50 -2.99
N ALA A 314 13.86 -11.36 -3.03
CA ALA A 314 13.08 -10.90 -1.89
C ALA A 314 12.70 -12.10 -1.02
N VAL A 315 12.73 -11.90 0.29
CA VAL A 315 12.34 -12.95 1.24
C VAL A 315 10.82 -12.97 1.33
N LEU A 316 10.21 -14.07 0.93
CA LEU A 316 8.80 -14.28 1.17
C LEU A 316 8.57 -14.62 2.64
N VAL A 317 7.68 -13.87 3.29
CA VAL A 317 7.17 -14.16 4.62
C VAL A 317 5.80 -14.80 4.43
N ASP A 318 5.76 -16.14 4.39
CA ASP A 318 4.52 -16.88 4.15
C ASP A 318 3.65 -16.92 5.41
N LEU A 319 2.67 -16.04 5.44
CA LEU A 319 1.71 -15.88 6.53
C LEU A 319 0.54 -16.86 6.41
N VAL A 320 0.25 -17.43 5.23
CA VAL A 320 -0.95 -18.25 5.01
C VAL A 320 -1.04 -19.43 5.98
N PRO A 321 0.02 -20.23 6.22
CA PRO A 321 -0.01 -21.35 7.16
C PRO A 321 -0.25 -20.92 8.62
N HIS A 322 0.04 -19.67 8.98
CA HIS A 322 -0.05 -19.15 10.35
C HIS A 322 -1.40 -18.48 10.66
N PHE A 323 -2.25 -18.31 9.64
CA PHE A 323 -3.55 -17.65 9.70
C PHE A 323 -4.70 -18.57 9.31
N GLY A 324 -4.56 -19.87 9.60
CA GLY A 324 -5.56 -20.90 9.31
C GLY A 324 -6.99 -20.50 9.76
N PRO A 325 -8.02 -21.17 9.24
CA PRO A 325 -9.42 -20.76 9.39
C PRO A 325 -9.98 -20.91 10.81
N ASP A 326 -9.17 -21.34 11.80
CA ASP A 326 -9.62 -21.62 13.15
C ASP A 326 -10.10 -20.37 13.89
N VAL A 327 -11.35 -20.44 14.39
CA VAL A 327 -12.04 -19.38 15.14
C VAL A 327 -11.48 -19.21 16.55
N ARG A 328 -10.80 -20.23 17.11
CA ARG A 328 -10.30 -20.19 18.49
C ARG A 328 -9.28 -19.07 18.72
N ASP A 329 -8.50 -18.76 17.70
CA ASP A 329 -7.64 -17.59 17.64
C ASP A 329 -8.29 -16.57 16.68
N SER A 330 -9.11 -15.67 17.20
CA SER A 330 -9.63 -14.51 16.45
C SER A 330 -8.45 -13.64 15.97
N LEU A 331 -7.83 -14.00 14.84
CA LEU A 331 -6.70 -13.28 14.25
C LEU A 331 -7.15 -12.07 13.44
N PHE A 332 -8.46 -11.92 13.21
CA PHE A 332 -9.05 -10.84 12.42
C PHE A 332 -10.21 -10.15 13.13
N THR A 333 -10.28 -8.83 13.04
CA THR A 333 -11.41 -8.03 13.51
C THR A 333 -12.56 -7.98 12.50
N ASP A 334 -12.22 -8.07 11.21
CA ASP A 334 -13.17 -8.08 10.09
C ASP A 334 -12.69 -9.03 8.98
N HIS A 335 -13.07 -8.79 7.72
CA HIS A 335 -12.69 -9.57 6.55
C HIS A 335 -11.18 -9.70 6.32
N LEU A 336 -10.34 -8.76 6.76
CA LEU A 336 -8.89 -8.79 6.49
C LEU A 336 -8.00 -8.09 7.52
N HIS A 337 -8.57 -7.28 8.42
CA HIS A 337 -7.77 -6.53 9.38
C HIS A 337 -7.43 -7.39 10.59
N PRO A 338 -6.14 -7.49 10.96
CA PRO A 338 -5.72 -8.31 12.09
C PRO A 338 -6.20 -7.78 13.45
N THR A 339 -6.47 -8.69 14.39
CA THR A 339 -6.52 -8.34 15.82
C THR A 339 -5.12 -8.07 16.37
N ALA A 340 -5.01 -7.67 17.64
CA ALA A 340 -3.72 -7.60 18.32
C ALA A 340 -2.93 -8.92 18.24
N LEU A 341 -3.61 -10.08 18.41
CA LEU A 341 -2.99 -11.40 18.27
C LEU A 341 -2.60 -11.69 16.82
N GLY A 342 -3.43 -11.27 15.85
CA GLY A 342 -3.08 -11.33 14.43
C GLY A 342 -1.80 -10.55 14.14
N TYR A 343 -1.67 -9.31 14.62
CA TYR A 343 -0.44 -8.53 14.45
C TYR A 343 0.78 -9.14 15.14
N ASP A 344 0.60 -9.77 16.32
CA ASP A 344 1.67 -10.56 16.96
C ASP A 344 2.11 -11.72 16.09
N ARG A 345 1.16 -12.45 15.49
CA ARG A 345 1.46 -13.56 14.59
C ARG A 345 2.24 -13.06 13.37
N MET A 346 1.79 -11.97 12.72
CA MET A 346 2.49 -11.40 11.56
C MET A 346 3.93 -11.01 11.86
N ALA A 347 4.21 -10.49 13.06
CA ALA A 347 5.54 -10.02 13.41
C ALA A 347 6.52 -11.14 13.83
N ARG A 348 6.00 -12.32 14.20
CA ARG A 348 6.80 -13.47 14.66
C ARG A 348 7.26 -14.37 13.52
N VAL A 349 6.49 -14.45 12.45
CA VAL A 349 6.87 -15.12 11.19
C VAL A 349 7.91 -14.25 10.51
#